data_AF-A0AAU2GF69-F1
#
_entry.id   AF-A0AAU2GF69-F1
#
_cell.length_a   1.000
_cell.length_b   1.000
_cell.length_c   1.000
_cell.angle_alpha   90.00
_cell.angle_beta   90.00
_cell.angle_gamma   90.00
#
_symmetry.space_group_name_H-M   'P 1'
#
loop_
_entity.id
_entity.type
_entity.pdbx_description
1 polymer ?
#
loop_
_entity_poly.entity_id
_entity_poly.type
_entity_poly.pdbx_seq_one_letter_code
_entity_poly.pdbx_strand_id
1 'polypeptide(L)'
;MPFEDELSEALRRTGDGFSPDAHALVTAGEQRGRRLVARRRAAVVGGSVVALALIAGGSAYTGGLFDGAGGSGTTVAAPPAVPTQSPVMNEKTGGGAVSADQLIGVFKQLLPGGTVSGAKARGTGETAHPRVSGLYDDGKGPAVLGVDLARVEPKGQSAAQSVACPDENLQDFDGCTAETLADGSKLMVFRGYEYPDRREPTKLWRATLVTPQGYQVDVQEWNATAEKGQPVSRTDPPLTPGELKAFATSPLWRPALSDLPAAAPDAGAGPADTASGAAAVLESLLPKSGITVDSKGGEGDYGYVVLDDGKGQSLVQVNVQAGMGELLKGRFGAGAVTQPDGTKVKSEELPGEKGGANVVCWTVDTLRPDGRRVVVSAFNTGNQNKPATRDKPVLTMEQLQQIALDPKWFG
;
A
#
# COMPACT_ATOMS: atom_id res chain seq x y z
N MET A 1 -17.58 -7.11 47.04
CA MET A 1 -16.70 -7.33 45.87
C MET A 1 -17.15 -6.32 44.82
N PRO A 2 -16.26 -5.55 44.18
CA PRO A 2 -16.68 -4.54 43.22
C PRO A 2 -17.17 -5.22 41.93
N PHE A 3 -18.25 -4.69 41.36
CA PHE A 3 -18.92 -5.17 40.14
C PHE A 3 -17.97 -5.37 38.94
N GLU A 4 -16.88 -4.61 38.88
CA GLU A 4 -15.89 -4.70 37.80
C GLU A 4 -15.09 -6.01 37.80
N ASP A 5 -14.84 -6.58 38.98
CA ASP A 5 -14.14 -7.85 39.10
C ASP A 5 -15.04 -9.00 38.63
N GLU A 6 -16.32 -8.95 38.97
CA GLU A 6 -17.31 -9.96 38.56
C GLU A 6 -17.58 -9.92 37.05
N LEU A 7 -17.64 -8.72 36.45
CA LEU A 7 -17.80 -8.57 35.00
C LEU A 7 -16.57 -9.08 34.25
N SER A 8 -15.37 -8.76 34.73
CA SER A 8 -14.12 -9.22 34.12
C SER A 8 -13.98 -10.74 34.18
N GLU A 9 -14.40 -11.34 35.29
CA GLU A 9 -14.40 -12.79 35.46
C GLU A 9 -15.48 -13.48 34.61
N ALA A 10 -16.66 -12.86 34.47
CA ALA A 10 -17.71 -13.35 33.58
C ALA A 10 -17.30 -13.30 32.10
N LEU A 11 -16.60 -12.25 31.67
CA LEU A 11 -16.07 -12.12 30.31
C LEU A 11 -14.97 -13.14 30.01
N ARG A 12 -14.02 -13.34 30.94
CA ARG A 12 -12.98 -14.39 30.79
C ARG A 12 -13.60 -15.79 30.70
N ARG A 13 -14.56 -16.09 31.59
CA ARG A 13 -15.27 -17.38 31.61
C ARG A 13 -16.07 -17.64 30.33
N THR A 14 -16.61 -16.57 29.72
CA THR A 14 -17.33 -16.66 28.44
C THR A 14 -16.37 -16.83 27.26
N GLY A 15 -15.20 -16.18 27.30
CA GLY A 15 -14.15 -16.32 26.30
C GLY A 15 -13.50 -17.71 26.30
N ASP A 16 -13.23 -18.27 27.47
CA ASP A 16 -12.66 -19.62 27.64
C ASP A 16 -13.60 -20.73 27.14
N GLY A 17 -14.91 -20.45 27.05
CA GLY A 17 -15.91 -21.36 26.48
C GLY A 17 -15.98 -21.35 24.96
N PHE A 18 -15.29 -20.41 24.29
CA PHE A 18 -15.32 -20.28 22.84
C PHE A 18 -14.12 -20.99 22.20
N SER A 19 -14.29 -22.27 21.86
CA SER A 19 -13.35 -22.99 21.01
C SER A 19 -13.94 -23.08 19.59
N PRO A 20 -13.53 -22.21 18.65
CA PRO A 20 -13.99 -22.32 17.28
C PRO A 20 -13.44 -23.62 16.67
N ASP A 21 -14.30 -24.35 15.98
CA ASP A 21 -13.88 -25.51 15.20
C ASP A 21 -13.00 -25.05 14.03
N ALA A 22 -11.69 -25.04 14.26
CA ALA A 22 -10.69 -24.64 13.29
C ALA A 22 -10.78 -25.48 12.01
N HIS A 23 -11.18 -26.76 12.11
CA HIS A 23 -11.38 -27.61 10.94
C HIS A 23 -12.61 -27.21 10.12
N ALA A 24 -13.72 -26.84 10.78
CA ALA A 24 -14.89 -26.32 10.09
C ALA A 24 -14.60 -24.99 9.39
N LEU A 25 -13.82 -24.10 10.02
CA LEU A 25 -13.42 -22.82 9.44
C LEU A 25 -12.49 -22.99 8.23
N VAL A 26 -11.50 -23.88 8.32
CA VAL A 26 -10.59 -24.19 7.20
C VAL A 26 -11.36 -24.83 6.05
N THR A 27 -12.27 -25.77 6.34
CA THR A 27 -13.09 -26.44 5.32
C THR A 27 -14.02 -25.46 4.61
N ALA A 28 -14.68 -24.57 5.36
CA ALA A 28 -15.54 -23.53 4.79
C ALA A 28 -14.73 -22.50 3.97
N GLY A 29 -13.53 -22.15 4.44
CA GLY A 29 -12.58 -21.29 3.73
C GLY A 29 -12.11 -21.90 2.41
N GLU A 30 -11.76 -23.18 2.41
CA GLU A 30 -11.34 -23.93 1.22
C GLU A 30 -12.49 -24.03 0.20
N GLN A 31 -13.70 -24.37 0.63
CA GLN A 31 -14.88 -24.43 -0.23
C GLN A 31 -15.19 -23.07 -0.87
N ARG A 32 -15.09 -21.98 -0.10
CA ARG A 32 -15.25 -20.62 -0.61
C ARG A 32 -14.15 -20.26 -1.61
N GLY A 33 -12.90 -20.63 -1.33
CA GLY A 33 -11.76 -20.42 -2.22
C GLY A 33 -11.91 -21.14 -3.56
N ARG A 34 -12.24 -22.44 -3.52
CA ARG A 34 -12.52 -23.25 -4.72
C ARG A 34 -13.66 -22.66 -5.56
N ARG A 35 -14.73 -22.17 -4.91
CA ARG A 35 -15.87 -21.53 -5.59
C ARG A 35 -15.49 -20.20 -6.26
N LEU A 36 -14.63 -19.40 -5.64
CA LEU A 36 -14.12 -18.15 -6.22
C LEU A 36 -13.20 -18.42 -7.42
N VAL A 37 -12.32 -19.42 -7.34
CA VAL A 37 -11.46 -19.84 -8.46
C VAL A 37 -12.29 -20.40 -9.61
N ALA A 38 -13.30 -21.22 -9.34
CA ALA A 38 -14.21 -21.74 -10.35
C ALA A 38 -14.98 -20.61 -11.07
N ARG A 39 -15.44 -19.59 -10.33
CA ARG A 39 -16.08 -18.39 -10.91
C ARG A 39 -15.13 -17.57 -11.76
N ARG A 40 -13.86 -17.40 -11.33
CA ARG A 40 -12.82 -16.75 -12.15
C ARG A 40 -12.53 -17.51 -13.43
N ARG A 41 -12.49 -18.85 -13.38
CA ARG A 41 -12.27 -19.70 -14.58
C ARG A 41 -13.45 -19.68 -15.54
N ALA A 42 -14.68 -19.60 -15.02
CA ALA A 42 -15.88 -19.44 -15.86
C ALA A 42 -15.94 -18.07 -16.56
N ALA A 43 -15.38 -17.02 -15.97
CA ALA A 43 -15.32 -15.69 -16.58
C ALA A 43 -14.30 -15.56 -17.73
N VAL A 44 -13.38 -16.52 -17.90
CA VAL A 44 -12.36 -16.52 -18.97
C VAL A 44 -12.84 -17.24 -20.24
N VAL A 45 -13.97 -17.96 -20.20
CA VAL A 45 -14.49 -18.71 -21.36
C VAL A 45 -15.77 -18.09 -21.97
N GLY A 46 -16.33 -17.03 -21.36
CA GLY A 46 -17.61 -16.43 -21.77
C GLY A 46 -17.55 -15.06 -22.47
N GLY A 47 -16.37 -14.57 -22.87
CA GLY A 47 -16.17 -13.20 -23.37
C GLY A 47 -16.04 -13.03 -24.88
N SER A 48 -16.18 -14.09 -25.68
CA SER A 48 -15.86 -14.05 -27.12
C SER A 48 -16.83 -14.84 -27.99
N VAL A 49 -18.13 -14.55 -27.94
CA VAL A 49 -19.07 -15.02 -28.98
C VAL A 49 -20.15 -13.97 -29.26
N VAL A 50 -19.83 -12.96 -30.07
CA VAL A 50 -20.74 -12.42 -31.11
C VAL A 50 -19.90 -11.81 -32.25
N ALA A 51 -20.13 -12.32 -33.48
CA ALA A 51 -19.72 -11.85 -34.82
C ALA A 51 -18.22 -12.03 -35.20
N LEU A 52 -17.82 -12.69 -36.30
CA LEU A 52 -18.46 -12.96 -37.59
C LEU A 52 -17.86 -14.24 -38.23
N ALA A 53 -18.61 -14.79 -39.17
CA ALA A 53 -18.48 -16.12 -39.75
C ALA A 53 -17.58 -16.19 -41.01
N LEU A 54 -17.08 -17.41 -41.29
CA LEU A 54 -16.63 -17.98 -42.59
C LEU A 54 -15.29 -17.42 -43.14
N ILE A 55 -14.22 -18.21 -43.35
CA ILE A 55 -14.07 -19.28 -44.36
C ILE A 55 -13.10 -20.38 -43.87
N ALA A 56 -13.39 -21.60 -44.32
CA ALA A 56 -12.79 -22.88 -44.01
C ALA A 56 -11.38 -23.14 -44.60
N GLY A 57 -10.63 -24.06 -43.95
CA GLY A 57 -9.71 -24.96 -44.65
C GLY A 57 -8.49 -25.47 -43.86
N GLY A 58 -8.63 -26.64 -43.21
CA GLY A 58 -7.58 -27.63 -42.86
C GLY A 58 -6.40 -27.18 -41.96
N SER A 59 -5.72 -28.00 -41.19
CA SER A 59 -5.68 -29.44 -40.99
C SER A 59 -4.88 -29.71 -39.71
N ALA A 60 -5.18 -30.84 -39.08
CA ALA A 60 -4.68 -31.37 -37.82
C ALA A 60 -3.16 -31.28 -37.58
N TYR A 61 -2.77 -31.01 -36.32
CA TYR A 61 -1.66 -31.72 -35.68
C TYR A 61 -1.98 -31.99 -34.20
N THR A 62 -1.77 -33.24 -33.83
CA THR A 62 -2.05 -33.89 -32.56
C THR A 62 -0.91 -33.72 -31.56
N GLY A 63 -1.26 -33.61 -30.27
CA GLY A 63 -0.61 -34.36 -29.19
C GLY A 63 0.71 -33.82 -28.63
N GLY A 64 0.69 -33.44 -27.34
CA GLY A 64 1.88 -33.16 -26.56
C GLY A 64 1.55 -32.89 -25.09
N LEU A 65 1.24 -33.95 -24.35
CA LEU A 65 1.22 -33.96 -22.88
C LEU A 65 2.58 -33.49 -22.33
N PHE A 66 2.57 -32.54 -21.40
CA PHE A 66 3.54 -32.52 -20.30
C PHE A 66 2.84 -32.21 -18.99
N ASP A 67 2.81 -33.26 -18.18
CA ASP A 67 2.63 -33.26 -16.74
C ASP A 67 3.77 -32.45 -16.09
N GLY A 68 3.47 -31.71 -15.03
CA GLY A 68 4.36 -30.69 -14.48
C GLY A 68 3.88 -30.14 -13.15
N ALA A 69 4.03 -30.98 -12.12
CA ALA A 69 4.03 -30.73 -10.69
C ALA A 69 4.11 -29.28 -10.18
N GLY A 70 3.22 -28.97 -9.23
CA GLY A 70 3.58 -28.32 -7.95
C GLY A 70 4.26 -26.94 -8.02
N GLY A 71 3.52 -25.91 -8.42
CA GLY A 71 3.93 -24.53 -8.18
C GLY A 71 3.82 -24.17 -6.69
N SER A 72 4.90 -24.33 -5.94
CA SER A 72 5.08 -23.68 -4.64
C SER A 72 5.16 -22.16 -4.86
N GLY A 73 4.08 -21.46 -4.49
CA GLY A 73 4.10 -20.01 -4.43
C GLY A 73 5.05 -19.54 -3.33
N THR A 74 6.19 -18.97 -3.73
CA THR A 74 7.13 -18.30 -2.83
C THR A 74 6.92 -16.80 -2.97
N THR A 75 6.63 -16.14 -1.86
CA THR A 75 6.20 -14.76 -1.76
C THR A 75 7.41 -13.82 -1.71
N VAL A 76 7.59 -12.98 -2.73
CA VAL A 76 8.33 -11.72 -2.58
C VAL A 76 7.45 -10.80 -1.73
N ALA A 77 8.01 -10.26 -0.64
CA ALA A 77 7.28 -9.35 0.22
C ALA A 77 7.02 -8.05 -0.56
N ALA A 78 5.76 -7.82 -0.94
CA ALA A 78 5.35 -6.52 -1.42
C ALA A 78 5.61 -5.47 -0.32
N PRO A 79 6.03 -4.24 -0.67
CA PRO A 79 5.98 -3.12 0.28
C PRO A 79 4.55 -3.02 0.84
N PRO A 80 4.38 -2.47 2.05
CA PRO A 80 3.06 -2.33 2.65
C PRO A 80 2.13 -1.70 1.63
N ALA A 81 1.03 -2.40 1.31
CA ALA A 81 -0.06 -1.78 0.60
C ALA A 81 -0.42 -0.51 1.37
N VAL A 82 -0.53 0.62 0.67
CA VAL A 82 -1.17 1.81 1.24
C VAL A 82 -2.48 1.32 1.88
N PRO A 83 -2.69 1.49 3.20
CA PRO A 83 -3.83 0.90 3.85
C PRO A 83 -5.10 1.45 3.20
N THR A 84 -5.76 0.63 2.38
CA THR A 84 -7.11 0.90 1.86
C THR A 84 -8.18 0.38 2.82
N GLN A 85 -7.77 -0.04 4.01
CA GLN A 85 -8.65 -0.35 5.11
C GLN A 85 -8.35 0.62 6.24
N SER A 86 -9.28 1.55 6.44
CA SER A 86 -9.38 2.29 7.69
C SER A 86 -9.35 1.28 8.84
N PRO A 87 -8.51 1.46 9.87
CA PRO A 87 -8.58 0.63 11.06
C PRO A 87 -10.01 0.72 11.61
N VAL A 88 -10.60 -0.42 11.97
CA VAL A 88 -11.87 -0.46 12.69
C VAL A 88 -11.59 0.03 14.10
N MET A 89 -11.43 1.35 14.25
CA MET A 89 -11.43 2.00 15.54
C MET A 89 -12.87 1.98 16.05
N ASN A 90 -13.03 1.96 17.36
CA ASN A 90 -14.31 2.32 17.99
C ASN A 90 -14.59 3.80 17.64
N GLU A 91 -15.12 4.04 16.45
CA GLU A 91 -15.39 5.37 15.94
C GLU A 91 -16.52 5.96 16.77
N LYS A 92 -16.17 6.97 17.59
CA LYS A 92 -17.15 7.75 18.32
C LYS A 92 -17.86 8.65 17.32
N THR A 93 -19.18 8.62 17.34
CA THR A 93 -20.05 9.55 16.60
C THR A 93 -19.71 10.99 16.97
N GLY A 94 -19.72 11.90 16.00
CA GLY A 94 -19.69 13.34 16.26
C GLY A 94 -21.02 13.84 16.86
N GLY A 95 -21.12 15.16 17.02
CA GLY A 95 -22.30 15.81 17.61
C GLY A 95 -23.53 15.84 16.70
N GLY A 96 -23.40 15.50 15.42
CA GLY A 96 -24.48 15.55 14.44
C GLY A 96 -24.86 16.95 13.98
N ALA A 97 -24.00 17.94 14.23
CA ALA A 97 -24.24 19.34 13.86
C ALA A 97 -24.26 19.57 12.34
N VAL A 98 -23.61 18.69 11.56
CA VAL A 98 -23.58 18.79 10.10
C VAL A 98 -24.19 17.54 9.47
N SER A 99 -25.30 17.74 8.75
CA SER A 99 -25.99 16.69 8.01
C SER A 99 -25.30 16.31 6.70
N ALA A 100 -25.67 15.16 6.14
CA ALA A 100 -25.23 14.74 4.81
C ALA A 100 -25.56 15.78 3.73
N ASP A 101 -26.76 16.38 3.75
CA ASP A 101 -27.19 17.38 2.78
C ASP A 101 -26.37 18.69 2.90
N GLN A 102 -26.05 19.12 4.12
CA GLN A 102 -25.19 20.28 4.35
C GLN A 102 -23.78 20.03 3.79
N LEU A 103 -23.23 18.83 4.00
CA LEU A 103 -21.94 18.46 3.42
C LEU A 103 -21.98 18.42 1.89
N ILE A 104 -23.05 17.89 1.28
CA ILE A 104 -23.24 17.94 -0.18
C ILE A 104 -23.30 19.40 -0.67
N GLY A 105 -23.93 20.29 0.09
CA GLY A 105 -23.98 21.72 -0.19
C GLY A 105 -22.58 22.34 -0.24
N VAL A 106 -21.76 22.11 0.79
CA VAL A 106 -20.35 22.57 0.83
C VAL A 106 -19.54 21.97 -0.31
N PHE A 107 -19.66 20.67 -0.55
CA PHE A 107 -18.98 19.96 -1.64
C PHE A 107 -19.27 20.60 -3.00
N LYS A 108 -20.53 20.91 -3.30
CA LYS A 108 -20.92 21.57 -4.56
C LYS A 108 -20.45 23.02 -4.63
N GLN A 109 -20.50 23.75 -3.51
CA GLN A 109 -20.08 25.15 -3.46
C GLN A 109 -18.59 25.35 -3.74
N LEU A 110 -17.76 24.36 -3.42
CA LEU A 110 -16.31 24.43 -3.62
C LEU A 110 -15.84 24.05 -5.02
N LEU A 111 -16.74 23.58 -5.89
CA LEU A 111 -16.39 23.22 -7.26
C LEU A 111 -16.37 24.47 -8.17
N PRO A 112 -15.44 24.53 -9.14
CA PRO A 112 -15.29 25.66 -10.06
C PRO A 112 -16.38 25.67 -11.17
N GLY A 113 -17.65 25.45 -10.79
CA GLY A 113 -18.77 25.24 -11.71
C GLY A 113 -19.02 23.77 -12.01
N GLY A 114 -19.65 23.45 -13.15
CA GLY A 114 -19.99 22.08 -13.56
C GLY A 114 -21.21 21.49 -12.85
N THR A 115 -21.44 20.19 -13.03
CA THR A 115 -22.58 19.47 -12.44
C THR A 115 -22.13 18.31 -11.59
N VAL A 116 -22.82 18.08 -10.47
CA VAL A 116 -22.60 16.92 -9.60
C VAL A 116 -23.82 16.03 -9.63
N SER A 117 -23.63 14.77 -10.00
CA SER A 117 -24.67 13.72 -10.00
C SER A 117 -24.31 12.58 -9.06
N GLY A 118 -25.32 11.83 -8.61
CA GLY A 118 -25.13 10.67 -7.73
C GLY A 118 -24.45 10.99 -6.40
N ALA A 119 -24.55 12.23 -5.92
CA ALA A 119 -23.91 12.66 -4.68
C ALA A 119 -24.39 11.83 -3.49
N LYS A 120 -23.44 11.31 -2.71
CA LYS A 120 -23.69 10.59 -1.46
C LYS A 120 -22.83 11.21 -0.39
N ALA A 121 -23.41 11.39 0.79
CA ALA A 121 -22.69 11.92 1.93
C ALA A 121 -23.06 11.20 3.21
N ARG A 122 -22.13 11.28 4.16
CA ARG A 122 -22.25 10.86 5.55
C ARG A 122 -22.03 12.08 6.42
N GLY A 123 -23.01 12.41 7.26
CA GLY A 123 -22.94 13.55 8.20
C GLY A 123 -22.07 13.24 9.43
N THR A 124 -21.96 14.20 10.34
CA THR A 124 -21.17 14.04 11.58
C THR A 124 -21.88 13.23 12.68
N GLY A 125 -23.18 12.98 12.54
CA GLY A 125 -23.97 12.21 13.52
C GLY A 125 -23.90 10.70 13.32
N GLU A 126 -23.21 10.23 12.29
CA GLU A 126 -23.04 8.82 11.98
C GLU A 126 -21.75 8.28 12.60
N THR A 127 -21.68 6.95 12.81
CA THR A 127 -20.55 6.33 13.53
C THR A 127 -19.23 6.47 12.80
N ALA A 128 -19.21 6.50 11.48
CA ALA A 128 -17.97 6.68 10.73
C ALA A 128 -17.70 8.12 10.32
N HIS A 129 -16.45 8.37 9.96
CA HIS A 129 -15.96 9.66 9.50
C HIS A 129 -16.84 10.29 8.39
N PRO A 130 -17.14 11.60 8.50
CA PRO A 130 -17.91 12.31 7.49
C PRO A 130 -17.23 12.24 6.13
N ARG A 131 -18.04 12.03 5.10
CA ARG A 131 -17.57 11.87 3.73
C ARG A 131 -18.58 12.44 2.77
N VAL A 132 -18.12 12.98 1.65
CA VAL A 132 -18.97 13.27 0.48
C VAL A 132 -18.29 12.72 -0.77
N SER A 133 -19.07 12.19 -1.69
CA SER A 133 -18.58 11.81 -3.02
C SER A 133 -19.67 11.99 -4.06
N GLY A 134 -19.28 12.17 -5.32
CA GLY A 134 -20.19 12.24 -6.45
C GLY A 134 -19.46 12.19 -7.78
N LEU A 135 -20.24 12.09 -8.86
CA LEU A 135 -19.74 12.27 -10.21
C LEU A 135 -19.77 13.74 -10.56
N TYR A 136 -18.59 14.32 -10.75
CA TYR A 136 -18.41 15.69 -11.18
C TYR A 136 -18.15 15.75 -12.69
N ASP A 137 -18.88 16.61 -13.39
CA ASP A 137 -18.69 16.88 -14.83
C ASP A 137 -18.61 18.38 -15.08
N ASP A 138 -17.43 18.84 -15.50
CA ASP A 138 -17.10 20.21 -15.92
C ASP A 138 -17.36 20.44 -17.42
N GLY A 139 -17.99 19.49 -18.11
CA GLY A 139 -18.22 19.49 -19.55
C GLY A 139 -17.16 18.74 -20.36
N LYS A 140 -16.14 18.16 -19.71
CA LYS A 140 -15.08 17.37 -20.35
C LYS A 140 -15.20 15.86 -20.07
N GLY A 141 -16.27 15.45 -19.39
CA GLY A 141 -16.55 14.06 -19.06
C GLY A 141 -16.61 13.83 -17.55
N PRO A 142 -17.51 12.94 -17.09
CA PRO A 142 -17.77 12.74 -15.68
C PRO A 142 -16.64 11.98 -14.98
N ALA A 143 -16.29 12.42 -13.79
CA ALA A 143 -15.22 11.87 -12.96
C ALA A 143 -15.70 11.71 -11.52
N VAL A 144 -15.23 10.69 -10.81
CA VAL A 144 -15.47 10.59 -9.36
C VAL A 144 -14.61 11.61 -8.64
N LEU A 145 -15.24 12.35 -7.74
CA LEU A 145 -14.59 13.21 -6.77
C LEU A 145 -15.19 12.92 -5.39
N GLY A 146 -14.34 12.88 -4.37
CA GLY A 146 -14.76 12.70 -2.99
C GLY A 146 -13.87 13.44 -2.01
N VAL A 147 -14.41 13.65 -0.82
CA VAL A 147 -13.71 14.21 0.33
C VAL A 147 -14.06 13.43 1.59
N ASP A 148 -13.04 13.07 2.35
CA ASP A 148 -13.13 12.43 3.66
C ASP A 148 -12.61 13.39 4.73
N LEU A 149 -13.33 13.50 5.85
CA LEU A 149 -13.04 14.42 6.94
C LEU A 149 -12.74 13.64 8.22
N ALA A 150 -11.63 13.94 8.88
CA ALA A 150 -11.25 13.25 10.10
C ALA A 150 -10.60 14.17 11.14
N ARG A 151 -10.49 13.66 12.37
CA ARG A 151 -9.63 14.20 13.41
C ARG A 151 -8.42 13.29 13.56
N VAL A 152 -7.23 13.86 13.61
CA VAL A 152 -5.95 13.15 13.78
C VAL A 152 -5.11 13.80 14.88
N GLU A 153 -4.16 13.07 15.46
CA GLU A 153 -3.11 13.66 16.30
C GLU A 153 -2.12 14.39 15.38
N PRO A 154 -2.07 15.74 15.37
CA PRO A 154 -1.33 16.49 14.36
C PRO A 154 0.20 16.29 14.44
N LYS A 155 0.71 15.84 15.59
CA LYS A 155 2.13 15.47 15.77
C LYS A 155 2.37 13.97 15.66
N GLY A 156 1.33 13.20 15.35
CA GLY A 156 1.36 11.76 15.20
C GLY A 156 2.08 11.32 13.92
N GLN A 157 2.56 10.08 13.93
CA GLN A 157 3.22 9.46 12.78
C GLN A 157 2.22 9.28 11.63
N SER A 158 0.98 8.86 11.94
CA SER A 158 -0.08 8.69 10.95
C SER A 158 -0.37 10.00 10.20
N ALA A 159 -0.42 11.12 10.92
CA ALA A 159 -0.64 12.45 10.36
C ALA A 159 0.58 12.95 9.57
N ALA A 160 1.80 12.63 10.01
CA ALA A 160 3.01 12.98 9.27
C ALA A 160 3.09 12.22 7.93
N GLN A 161 2.76 10.92 7.93
CA GLN A 161 2.75 10.08 6.74
C GLN A 161 1.65 10.47 5.75
N SER A 162 0.45 10.88 6.23
CA SER A 162 -0.66 11.24 5.34
C SER A 162 -0.42 12.51 4.51
N VAL A 163 0.53 13.36 4.92
CA VAL A 163 0.92 14.61 4.22
C VAL A 163 2.36 14.56 3.69
N ALA A 164 2.96 13.38 3.63
CA ALA A 164 4.25 13.16 2.98
C ALA A 164 4.05 12.76 1.51
N CYS A 165 4.99 13.16 0.65
CA CYS A 165 5.02 12.63 -0.71
C CYS A 165 5.53 11.18 -0.70
N PRO A 166 4.92 10.27 -1.49
CA PRO A 166 5.47 8.94 -1.69
C PRO A 166 6.90 9.01 -2.22
N ASP A 167 7.66 7.97 -1.93
CA ASP A 167 9.02 7.84 -2.41
C ASP A 167 9.05 7.46 -3.90
N GLU A 168 9.66 8.32 -4.73
CA GLU A 168 9.75 8.13 -6.18
C GLU A 168 10.58 6.90 -6.60
N ASN A 169 11.41 6.36 -5.71
CA ASN A 169 12.15 5.12 -5.98
C ASN A 169 11.28 3.87 -5.78
N LEU A 170 10.20 4.00 -5.00
CA LEU A 170 9.29 2.90 -4.67
C LEU A 170 8.01 2.95 -5.49
N GLN A 171 7.60 4.14 -5.90
CA GLN A 171 6.36 4.37 -6.64
C GLN A 171 6.56 5.40 -7.74
N ASP A 172 6.09 5.04 -8.94
CA ASP A 172 5.93 6.01 -10.02
C ASP A 172 4.68 6.86 -9.82
N PHE A 173 4.81 8.18 -9.99
CA PHE A 173 3.72 9.14 -10.00
C PHE A 173 4.02 10.32 -10.93
N ASP A 174 2.99 11.09 -11.29
CA ASP A 174 3.11 12.22 -12.23
C ASP A 174 3.59 13.51 -11.53
N GLY A 175 3.35 13.66 -10.22
CA GLY A 175 4.02 14.66 -9.39
C GLY A 175 3.45 14.72 -7.98
N CYS A 176 4.25 15.17 -7.02
CA CYS A 176 3.80 15.39 -5.65
C CYS A 176 4.47 16.62 -5.04
N THR A 177 3.70 17.41 -4.30
CA THR A 177 4.22 18.55 -3.51
C THR A 177 3.75 18.42 -2.07
N ALA A 178 4.66 18.58 -1.11
CA ALA A 178 4.36 18.72 0.31
C ALA A 178 4.83 20.08 0.80
N GLU A 179 3.96 20.83 1.48
CA GLU A 179 4.25 22.18 1.96
C GLU A 179 3.67 22.44 3.35
N THR A 180 4.25 23.41 4.06
CA THR A 180 3.66 23.99 5.27
C THR A 180 3.07 25.36 4.93
N LEU A 181 1.77 25.52 5.15
CA LEU A 181 1.03 26.75 4.90
C LEU A 181 1.29 27.80 5.99
N ALA A 182 0.90 29.04 5.73
CA ALA A 182 1.14 30.17 6.64
C ALA A 182 0.48 30.01 8.02
N ASP A 183 -0.59 29.22 8.12
CA ASP A 183 -1.27 28.91 9.37
C ASP A 183 -0.67 27.69 10.12
N GLY A 184 0.42 27.13 9.60
CA GLY A 184 1.09 25.94 10.13
C GLY A 184 0.49 24.62 9.67
N SER A 185 -0.56 24.63 8.84
CA SER A 185 -1.13 23.41 8.26
C SER A 185 -0.15 22.76 7.29
N LYS A 186 -0.09 21.43 7.29
CA LYS A 186 0.67 20.65 6.32
C LYS A 186 -0.25 20.22 5.19
N LEU A 187 0.15 20.44 3.95
CA LEU A 187 -0.61 20.09 2.77
C LEU A 187 0.25 19.24 1.83
N MET A 188 -0.32 18.13 1.37
CA MET A 188 0.22 17.33 0.29
C MET A 188 -0.73 17.36 -0.91
N VAL A 189 -0.20 17.55 -2.10
CA VAL A 189 -0.94 17.43 -3.37
C VAL A 189 -0.21 16.43 -4.25
N PHE A 190 -0.88 15.32 -4.55
CA PHE A 190 -0.37 14.18 -5.30
C PHE A 190 -1.11 14.01 -6.62
N ARG A 191 -0.37 13.66 -7.66
CA ARG A 191 -0.88 13.27 -8.98
C ARG A 191 -0.23 11.96 -9.38
N GLY A 192 -1.03 10.93 -9.59
CA GLY A 192 -0.55 9.64 -10.04
C GLY A 192 -1.67 8.76 -10.56
N TYR A 193 -1.60 7.48 -10.24
CA TYR A 193 -2.49 6.44 -10.76
C TYR A 193 -3.11 5.67 -9.61
N GLU A 194 -4.34 5.20 -9.84
CA GLU A 194 -5.02 4.26 -8.94
C GLU A 194 -4.16 3.00 -8.73
N TYR A 195 -3.53 2.54 -9.81
CA TYR A 195 -2.60 1.43 -9.77
C TYR A 195 -1.18 1.94 -10.02
N PRO A 196 -0.30 1.91 -9.00
CA PRO A 196 1.08 2.38 -9.12
C PRO A 196 1.88 1.71 -10.25
N ASP A 197 1.56 0.46 -10.57
CA ASP A 197 2.16 -0.33 -11.66
C ASP A 197 1.62 0.03 -13.06
N ARG A 198 0.72 1.02 -13.15
CA ARG A 198 0.12 1.55 -14.38
C ARG A 198 -0.55 0.49 -15.27
N ARG A 199 -1.00 -0.63 -14.68
CA ARG A 199 -1.71 -1.68 -15.43
C ARG A 199 -3.06 -1.22 -16.00
N GLU A 200 -3.62 -0.15 -15.46
CA GLU A 200 -4.79 0.55 -16.01
C GLU A 200 -4.49 2.06 -16.11
N PRO A 201 -5.10 2.78 -17.07
CA PRO A 201 -4.85 4.21 -17.29
C PRO A 201 -5.57 5.12 -16.28
N THR A 202 -6.25 4.56 -15.28
CA THR A 202 -7.01 5.31 -14.29
C THR A 202 -6.08 6.13 -13.40
N LYS A 203 -6.18 7.45 -13.53
CA LYS A 203 -5.45 8.41 -12.71
C LYS A 203 -6.15 8.65 -11.38
N LEU A 204 -5.37 8.92 -10.34
CA LEU A 204 -5.81 9.37 -9.02
C LEU A 204 -5.03 10.63 -8.66
N TRP A 205 -5.74 11.75 -8.51
CA TRP A 205 -5.18 12.98 -7.94
C TRP A 205 -5.78 13.22 -6.56
N ARG A 206 -4.96 13.73 -5.65
CA ARG A 206 -5.27 13.80 -4.22
C ARG A 206 -4.71 15.06 -3.59
N ALA A 207 -5.46 15.64 -2.66
CA ALA A 207 -4.94 16.67 -1.74
C ALA A 207 -5.30 16.33 -0.30
N THR A 208 -4.29 16.24 0.56
CA THR A 208 -4.45 15.94 1.99
C THR A 208 -3.93 17.09 2.83
N LEU A 209 -4.80 17.68 3.64
CA LEU A 209 -4.48 18.74 4.59
C LEU A 209 -4.52 18.18 6.01
N VAL A 210 -3.51 18.48 6.83
CA VAL A 210 -3.54 18.32 8.29
C VAL A 210 -3.26 19.67 8.95
N THR A 211 -4.19 20.16 9.77
CA THR A 211 -4.02 21.44 10.49
C THR A 211 -3.38 21.24 11.86
N PRO A 212 -2.80 22.29 12.48
CA PRO A 212 -2.28 22.22 13.85
C PRO A 212 -3.31 21.85 14.91
N GLN A 213 -4.62 21.99 14.61
CA GLN A 213 -5.72 21.60 15.50
C GLN A 213 -6.11 20.12 15.34
N GLY A 214 -5.41 19.38 14.47
CA GLY A 214 -5.68 17.97 14.22
C GLY A 214 -6.89 17.75 13.30
N TYR A 215 -7.19 18.71 12.42
CA TYR A 215 -8.20 18.53 11.37
C TYR A 215 -7.54 17.92 10.14
N GLN A 216 -8.12 16.84 9.60
CA GLN A 216 -7.70 16.26 8.34
C GLN A 216 -8.79 16.41 7.28
N VAL A 217 -8.42 16.94 6.11
CA VAL A 217 -9.26 16.96 4.91
C VAL A 217 -8.54 16.17 3.84
N ASP A 218 -9.18 15.13 3.32
CA ASP A 218 -8.63 14.27 2.28
C ASP A 218 -9.51 14.31 1.03
N VAL A 219 -9.04 14.98 -0.02
CA VAL A 219 -9.76 15.12 -1.29
C VAL A 219 -9.14 14.18 -2.31
N GLN A 220 -9.96 13.39 -3.01
CA GLN A 220 -9.51 12.43 -4.02
C GLN A 220 -10.40 12.51 -5.27
N GLU A 221 -9.79 12.44 -6.43
CA GLU A 221 -10.48 12.42 -7.72
C GLU A 221 -9.82 11.46 -8.71
N TRP A 222 -10.66 10.91 -9.59
CA TRP A 222 -10.25 9.99 -10.65
C TRP A 222 -10.66 10.53 -12.02
N ASN A 223 -9.94 10.17 -13.07
CA ASN A 223 -10.31 10.49 -14.46
C ASN A 223 -11.37 9.53 -15.06
N ALA A 224 -12.15 8.88 -14.20
CA ALA A 224 -13.13 7.85 -14.54
C ALA A 224 -14.38 7.95 -13.65
N THR A 225 -15.46 7.29 -14.05
CA THR A 225 -16.73 7.25 -13.29
C THR A 225 -16.71 6.26 -12.12
N ALA A 226 -15.61 5.55 -11.90
CA ALA A 226 -15.32 4.78 -10.70
C ALA A 226 -13.80 4.67 -10.52
N GLU A 227 -13.37 4.44 -9.27
CA GLU A 227 -11.98 4.13 -8.91
C GLU A 227 -11.45 2.93 -9.71
N LYS A 228 -12.26 1.88 -9.87
CA LYS A 228 -11.87 0.61 -10.49
C LYS A 228 -12.92 0.10 -11.47
N GLY A 229 -12.46 -0.61 -12.51
CA GLY A 229 -13.32 -1.42 -13.39
C GLY A 229 -14.21 -0.62 -14.35
N GLN A 230 -14.03 0.69 -14.44
CA GLN A 230 -14.67 1.55 -15.44
C GLN A 230 -13.59 2.12 -16.38
N PRO A 231 -13.90 2.30 -17.68
CA PRO A 231 -12.98 2.99 -18.57
C PRO A 231 -12.80 4.45 -18.15
N VAL A 232 -11.64 5.02 -18.48
CA VAL A 232 -11.41 6.46 -18.31
C VAL A 232 -12.38 7.27 -19.16
N SER A 233 -12.90 8.35 -18.60
CA SER A 233 -13.85 9.26 -19.26
C SER A 233 -13.16 10.52 -19.81
N ARG A 234 -11.95 10.81 -19.31
CA ARG A 234 -11.15 12.00 -19.60
C ARG A 234 -9.66 11.70 -19.39
N THR A 235 -8.78 12.57 -19.90
CA THR A 235 -7.33 12.37 -19.78
C THR A 235 -6.84 12.50 -18.34
N ASP A 236 -7.18 13.61 -17.69
CA ASP A 236 -6.78 13.94 -16.32
C ASP A 236 -8.02 14.14 -15.44
N PRO A 237 -7.93 13.90 -14.12
CA PRO A 237 -8.97 14.26 -13.17
C PRO A 237 -9.38 15.75 -13.27
N PRO A 238 -10.62 16.10 -12.89
CA PRO A 238 -11.22 17.38 -13.21
C PRO A 238 -10.58 18.61 -12.57
N LEU A 239 -10.10 18.54 -11.33
CA LEU A 239 -9.54 19.68 -10.63
C LEU A 239 -8.05 19.83 -10.93
N THR A 240 -7.60 21.06 -11.18
CA THR A 240 -6.17 21.36 -11.23
C THR A 240 -5.53 21.24 -9.84
N PRO A 241 -4.19 21.12 -9.72
CA PRO A 241 -3.52 21.11 -8.41
C PRO A 241 -3.85 22.32 -7.54
N GLY A 242 -4.04 23.50 -8.15
CA GLY A 242 -4.45 24.72 -7.44
C GLY A 242 -5.89 24.65 -6.93
N GLU A 243 -6.81 24.09 -7.71
CA GLU A 243 -8.20 23.87 -7.30
C GLU A 243 -8.32 22.80 -6.22
N LEU A 244 -7.56 21.69 -6.32
CA LEU A 244 -7.46 20.69 -5.25
C LEU A 244 -6.97 21.31 -3.94
N LYS A 245 -5.92 22.15 -4.00
CA LYS A 245 -5.44 22.90 -2.83
C LYS A 245 -6.52 23.81 -2.27
N ALA A 246 -7.20 24.59 -3.10
CA ALA A 246 -8.28 25.48 -2.66
C ALA A 246 -9.46 24.72 -2.04
N PHE A 247 -9.81 23.56 -2.60
CA PHE A 247 -10.87 22.69 -2.11
C PHE A 247 -10.52 22.10 -0.73
N ALA A 248 -9.31 21.55 -0.58
CA ALA A 248 -8.84 20.95 0.67
C ALA A 248 -8.64 21.98 1.79
N THR A 249 -8.17 23.19 1.45
CA THR A 249 -7.89 24.27 2.43
C THR A 249 -9.10 25.14 2.78
N SER A 250 -10.27 24.82 2.22
CA SER A 250 -11.46 25.63 2.42
C SER A 250 -11.93 25.66 3.88
N PRO A 251 -12.18 26.86 4.46
CA PRO A 251 -12.74 26.97 5.80
C PRO A 251 -14.18 26.44 5.91
N LEU A 252 -14.86 26.18 4.79
CA LEU A 252 -16.22 25.63 4.79
C LEU A 252 -16.30 24.21 5.37
N TRP A 253 -15.17 23.48 5.45
CA TRP A 253 -15.13 22.18 6.12
C TRP A 253 -15.11 22.27 7.65
N ARG A 254 -14.75 23.44 8.20
CA ARG A 254 -14.52 23.61 9.64
C ARG A 254 -15.71 23.21 10.51
N PRO A 255 -16.97 23.57 10.18
CA PRO A 255 -18.11 23.16 11.01
C PRO A 255 -18.20 21.64 11.22
N ALA A 256 -17.96 20.85 10.16
CA ALA A 256 -17.99 19.40 10.26
C ALA A 256 -16.80 18.85 11.08
N LEU A 257 -15.59 19.37 10.82
CA LEU A 257 -14.37 18.96 11.51
C LEU A 257 -14.40 19.29 13.01
N SER A 258 -14.96 20.44 13.39
CA SER A 258 -15.09 20.86 14.78
C SER A 258 -16.12 20.04 15.56
N ASP A 259 -17.10 19.44 14.88
CA ASP A 259 -18.13 18.58 15.47
C ASP A 259 -17.66 17.13 15.72
N LEU A 260 -16.49 16.77 15.19
CA LEU A 260 -15.89 15.46 15.40
C LEU A 260 -15.16 15.38 16.75
N PRO A 261 -15.20 14.21 17.41
CA PRO A 261 -14.44 13.98 18.64
C PRO A 261 -12.94 14.12 18.36
N ALA A 262 -12.19 14.59 19.36
CA ALA A 262 -10.73 14.61 19.26
C ALA A 262 -10.19 13.21 18.96
N ALA A 263 -9.15 13.15 18.13
CA ALA A 263 -8.47 11.91 17.83
C ALA A 263 -7.96 11.27 19.12
N ALA A 264 -8.02 9.94 19.20
CA ALA A 264 -7.18 9.24 20.16
C ALA A 264 -5.71 9.55 19.81
N PRO A 265 -4.80 9.64 20.81
CA PRO A 265 -3.38 9.61 20.53
C PRO A 265 -3.07 8.38 19.66
N ASP A 266 -2.11 8.51 18.74
CA ASP A 266 -1.60 7.36 18.02
C ASP A 266 -1.30 6.26 19.05
N ALA A 267 -1.91 5.08 18.88
CA ALA A 267 -1.58 3.92 19.68
C ALA A 267 -0.08 3.71 19.46
N GLY A 268 0.69 3.99 20.51
CA GLY A 268 2.09 4.34 20.38
C GLY A 268 2.79 3.45 19.38
N ALA A 269 3.43 4.06 18.38
CA ALA A 269 4.70 3.52 17.97
C ALA A 269 5.41 3.19 19.28
N GLY A 270 5.71 1.90 19.51
CA GLY A 270 6.56 1.51 20.61
C GLY A 270 7.77 2.44 20.63
N PRO A 271 8.42 2.65 21.79
CA PRO A 271 9.61 3.50 21.86
C PRO A 271 10.44 3.21 20.63
N ALA A 272 10.70 4.24 19.82
CA ALA A 272 11.51 4.10 18.62
C ALA A 272 12.79 3.45 19.10
N ASP A 273 12.87 2.13 18.93
CA ASP A 273 13.95 1.37 19.52
C ASP A 273 15.17 1.96 18.85
N THR A 274 16.08 2.43 19.69
CA THR A 274 17.29 3.16 19.32
C THR A 274 18.26 2.31 18.48
N ALA A 275 17.80 1.20 17.90
CA ALA A 275 18.42 0.55 16.77
C ALA A 275 18.30 1.49 15.58
N SER A 276 19.45 1.90 15.04
CA SER A 276 19.56 2.51 13.72
C SER A 276 18.56 1.84 12.78
N GLY A 277 17.58 2.57 12.24
CA GLY A 277 16.55 1.99 11.38
C GLY A 277 17.18 1.19 10.23
N ALA A 278 16.46 0.21 9.67
CA ALA A 278 17.04 -0.76 8.73
C ALA A 278 17.80 -0.08 7.56
N ALA A 279 17.34 1.10 7.11
CA ALA A 279 18.04 1.92 6.13
C ALA A 279 19.47 2.35 6.55
N ALA A 280 19.64 2.78 7.81
CA ALA A 280 20.94 3.21 8.34
C ALA A 280 21.90 2.03 8.52
N VAL A 281 21.40 0.87 8.96
CA VAL A 281 22.22 -0.35 9.03
C VAL A 281 22.64 -0.78 7.62
N LEU A 282 21.70 -0.81 6.67
CA LEU A 282 21.97 -1.14 5.26
C LEU A 282 23.10 -0.28 4.70
N GLU A 283 22.98 1.05 4.85
CA GLU A 283 23.97 2.01 4.38
C GLU A 283 25.36 1.75 5.00
N SER A 284 25.41 1.41 6.29
CA SER A 284 26.67 1.11 7.00
C SER A 284 27.36 -0.18 6.55
N LEU A 285 26.66 -1.05 5.82
CA LEU A 285 27.12 -2.35 5.33
C LEU A 285 27.51 -2.33 3.85
N LEU A 286 27.30 -1.20 3.16
CA LEU A 286 27.65 -1.08 1.76
C LEU A 286 29.17 -1.11 1.52
N PRO A 287 29.61 -1.61 0.36
CA PRO A 287 31.00 -1.47 -0.07
C PRO A 287 31.43 0.00 -0.07
N LYS A 288 32.60 0.30 0.53
CA LYS A 288 33.04 1.69 0.76
C LYS A 288 33.68 2.38 -0.45
N SER A 289 33.90 1.69 -1.57
CA SER A 289 34.63 2.24 -2.71
C SER A 289 34.00 1.86 -4.04
N GLY A 290 33.97 2.80 -4.98
CA GLY A 290 33.57 2.57 -6.37
C GLY A 290 32.05 2.52 -6.62
N ILE A 291 31.23 2.86 -5.61
CA ILE A 291 29.78 2.89 -5.69
C ILE A 291 29.29 4.16 -4.96
N THR A 292 28.42 4.94 -5.59
CA THR A 292 27.70 6.07 -4.98
C THR A 292 26.33 5.64 -4.50
N VAL A 293 25.82 6.32 -3.47
CA VAL A 293 24.42 6.22 -3.04
C VAL A 293 23.68 7.42 -3.63
N ASP A 294 22.91 7.17 -4.69
CA ASP A 294 22.15 8.21 -5.40
C ASP A 294 20.88 8.62 -4.64
N SER A 295 20.24 7.64 -3.99
CA SER A 295 19.05 7.83 -3.16
C SER A 295 19.01 6.78 -2.05
N LYS A 296 18.29 7.06 -0.98
CA LYS A 296 18.04 6.15 0.13
C LYS A 296 16.76 6.50 0.86
N GLY A 297 16.15 5.51 1.50
CA GLY A 297 14.96 5.72 2.29
C GLY A 297 14.53 4.46 3.03
N GLY A 298 13.32 4.49 3.56
CA GLY A 298 12.76 3.45 4.41
C GLY A 298 12.57 3.91 5.85
N GLU A 299 11.82 3.12 6.61
CA GLU A 299 11.38 3.42 7.96
C GLU A 299 11.28 2.12 8.77
N GLY A 300 11.68 2.19 10.04
CA GLY A 300 11.66 1.05 10.97
C GLY A 300 12.42 -0.15 10.41
N ASP A 301 11.68 -1.23 10.20
CA ASP A 301 12.13 -2.55 9.76
C ASP A 301 12.45 -2.64 8.26
N TYR A 302 12.13 -1.59 7.49
CA TYR A 302 12.38 -1.52 6.04
C TYR A 302 13.41 -0.44 5.70
N GLY A 303 14.27 -0.74 4.73
CA GLY A 303 15.28 0.19 4.24
C GLY A 303 15.62 -0.05 2.78
N TYR A 304 16.09 0.97 2.09
CA TYR A 304 16.63 0.82 0.75
C TYR A 304 17.69 1.87 0.41
N VAL A 305 18.51 1.54 -0.58
CA VAL A 305 19.47 2.43 -1.24
C VAL A 305 19.43 2.22 -2.75
N VAL A 306 19.60 3.29 -3.52
CA VAL A 306 19.87 3.24 -4.95
C VAL A 306 21.35 3.52 -5.14
N LEU A 307 22.02 2.57 -5.78
CA LEU A 307 23.47 2.54 -5.93
C LEU A 307 23.86 2.74 -7.40
N ASP A 308 24.94 3.47 -7.66
CA ASP A 308 25.50 3.60 -9.00
C ASP A 308 27.04 3.47 -8.97
N ASP A 309 27.59 2.62 -9.84
CA ASP A 309 29.02 2.40 -10.06
C ASP A 309 29.51 3.06 -11.37
N GLY A 310 28.70 3.95 -11.94
CA GLY A 310 28.91 4.58 -13.25
C GLY A 310 28.39 3.75 -14.43
N LYS A 311 27.72 2.61 -14.18
CA LYS A 311 27.14 1.74 -15.20
C LYS A 311 25.61 1.69 -15.14
N GLY A 312 24.99 2.53 -14.33
CA GLY A 312 23.54 2.66 -14.20
C GLY A 312 23.02 2.24 -12.83
N GLN A 313 21.85 2.75 -12.47
CA GLN A 313 21.32 2.62 -11.12
C GLN A 313 20.89 1.19 -10.73
N SER A 314 21.10 0.82 -9.48
CA SER A 314 20.73 -0.48 -8.91
C SER A 314 20.14 -0.30 -7.52
N LEU A 315 18.90 -0.73 -7.33
CA LEU A 315 18.19 -0.67 -6.06
C LEU A 315 18.56 -1.86 -5.18
N VAL A 316 18.84 -1.61 -3.91
CA VAL A 316 19.01 -2.62 -2.86
C VAL A 316 18.02 -2.31 -1.73
N GLN A 317 17.23 -3.29 -1.34
CA GLN A 317 16.20 -3.19 -0.30
C GLN A 317 16.44 -4.22 0.80
N VAL A 318 16.02 -3.90 2.02
CA VAL A 318 16.04 -4.79 3.18
C VAL A 318 14.71 -4.78 3.91
N ASN A 319 14.29 -5.94 4.40
CA ASN A 319 13.24 -6.08 5.43
C ASN A 319 13.81 -6.89 6.60
N VAL A 320 13.68 -6.36 7.82
CA VAL A 320 14.10 -6.97 9.08
C VAL A 320 12.86 -7.29 9.89
N GLN A 321 12.59 -8.56 10.16
CA GLN A 321 11.33 -8.97 10.79
C GLN A 321 11.59 -9.86 12.00
N ALA A 322 10.94 -9.58 13.12
CA ALA A 322 10.96 -10.44 14.30
C ALA A 322 9.82 -11.48 14.28
N GLY A 323 9.99 -12.60 14.99
CA GLY A 323 8.91 -13.57 15.21
C GLY A 323 8.47 -14.39 13.98
N MET A 324 9.28 -14.44 12.93
CA MET A 324 8.95 -15.11 11.66
C MET A 324 9.12 -16.63 11.68
N GLY A 325 9.68 -17.20 12.76
CA GLY A 325 10.04 -18.62 12.86
C GLY A 325 8.90 -19.60 12.55
N GLU A 326 7.77 -19.47 13.25
CA GLU A 326 6.61 -20.35 13.03
C GLU A 326 5.90 -20.04 11.70
N LEU A 327 5.81 -18.76 11.31
CA LEU A 327 5.18 -18.36 10.04
C LEU A 327 5.91 -18.93 8.82
N LEU A 328 7.23 -19.03 8.89
CA LEU A 328 8.09 -19.52 7.81
C LEU A 328 8.52 -20.99 8.00
N LYS A 329 7.91 -21.70 8.94
CA LYS A 329 8.20 -23.12 9.17
C LYS A 329 7.92 -23.93 7.91
N GLY A 330 8.94 -24.67 7.46
CA GLY A 330 8.90 -25.43 6.23
C GLY A 330 8.91 -24.60 4.93
N ARG A 331 8.95 -23.26 4.99
CA ARG A 331 8.95 -22.38 3.81
C ARG A 331 10.31 -22.16 3.18
N PHE A 332 11.41 -22.43 3.91
CA PHE A 332 12.76 -22.29 3.39
C PHE A 332 13.19 -23.38 2.38
N GLY A 333 12.38 -24.43 2.17
CA GLY A 333 12.52 -25.36 1.04
C GLY A 333 13.86 -26.11 0.93
N ALA A 334 14.04 -26.87 -0.16
CA ALA A 334 15.22 -27.70 -0.43
C ALA A 334 16.46 -26.88 -0.91
N GLY A 335 16.31 -25.58 -1.12
CA GLY A 335 17.38 -24.68 -1.58
C GLY A 335 18.03 -23.84 -0.47
N ALA A 336 17.59 -23.98 0.77
CA ALA A 336 18.19 -23.26 1.89
C ALA A 336 19.38 -24.01 2.49
N VAL A 337 20.46 -23.27 2.73
CA VAL A 337 21.64 -23.75 3.47
C VAL A 337 21.47 -23.40 4.94
N THR A 338 21.76 -24.35 5.83
CA THR A 338 21.81 -24.09 7.27
C THR A 338 23.24 -23.80 7.69
N GLN A 339 23.48 -22.62 8.24
CA GLN A 339 24.76 -22.20 8.81
C GLN A 339 25.03 -22.92 10.14
N PRO A 340 26.29 -22.96 10.63
CA PRO A 340 26.64 -23.62 11.89
C PRO A 340 25.89 -23.09 13.13
N ASP A 341 25.47 -21.84 13.10
CA ASP A 341 24.67 -21.19 14.15
C ASP A 341 23.17 -21.51 14.07
N GLY A 342 22.76 -22.34 13.10
CA GLY A 342 21.36 -22.70 12.83
C GLY A 342 20.62 -21.71 11.93
N THR A 343 21.26 -20.64 11.46
CA THR A 343 20.65 -19.68 10.51
C THR A 343 20.40 -20.36 9.18
N LYS A 344 19.15 -20.32 8.71
CA LYS A 344 18.79 -20.76 7.36
C LYS A 344 19.00 -19.61 6.39
N VAL A 345 19.65 -19.88 5.26
CA VAL A 345 19.95 -18.91 4.22
C VAL A 345 19.46 -19.45 2.89
N LYS A 346 18.65 -18.67 2.18
CA LYS A 346 18.15 -19.01 0.84
C LYS A 346 18.51 -17.88 -0.11
N SER A 347 19.24 -18.20 -1.17
CA SER A 347 19.69 -17.23 -2.17
C SER A 347 19.08 -17.58 -3.53
N GLU A 348 18.45 -16.62 -4.18
CA GLU A 348 17.71 -16.86 -5.43
C GLU A 348 17.87 -15.70 -6.42
N GLU A 349 17.90 -16.04 -7.71
CA GLU A 349 17.72 -15.08 -8.81
C GLU A 349 16.32 -15.27 -9.38
N LEU A 350 15.54 -14.19 -9.41
CA LEU A 350 14.13 -14.17 -9.78
C LEU A 350 13.87 -13.06 -10.82
N PRO A 351 12.84 -13.19 -11.67
CA PRO A 351 12.33 -12.06 -12.42
C PRO A 351 11.83 -10.94 -11.49
N GLY A 352 11.92 -9.69 -11.93
CA GLY A 352 11.30 -8.55 -11.25
C GLY A 352 9.77 -8.62 -11.29
N GLU A 353 9.11 -8.21 -10.21
CA GLU A 353 7.66 -8.39 -10.04
C GLU A 353 6.83 -7.11 -10.24
N LYS A 354 7.47 -5.96 -10.42
CA LYS A 354 6.79 -4.64 -10.42
C LYS A 354 6.59 -4.03 -11.80
N GLY A 355 6.62 -4.86 -12.85
CA GLY A 355 6.27 -4.45 -14.22
C GLY A 355 7.39 -3.75 -14.99
N GLY A 356 8.55 -3.48 -14.39
CA GLY A 356 9.73 -2.99 -15.11
C GLY A 356 10.24 -4.00 -16.15
N ALA A 357 10.49 -3.53 -17.37
CA ALA A 357 10.97 -4.38 -18.45
C ALA A 357 12.40 -4.91 -18.16
N ASN A 358 12.60 -6.22 -18.32
CA ASN A 358 13.89 -6.92 -18.12
C ASN A 358 14.49 -6.76 -16.72
N VAL A 359 13.68 -6.43 -15.72
CA VAL A 359 14.15 -6.34 -14.34
C VAL A 359 14.41 -7.74 -13.79
N VAL A 360 15.55 -7.90 -13.12
CA VAL A 360 15.88 -9.10 -12.32
C VAL A 360 16.00 -8.71 -10.85
N CYS A 361 15.69 -9.66 -9.98
CA CYS A 361 15.79 -9.57 -8.53
C CYS A 361 16.73 -10.65 -8.02
N TRP A 362 17.79 -10.25 -7.33
CA TRP A 362 18.66 -11.17 -6.59
C TRP A 362 18.32 -11.03 -5.12
N THR A 363 17.98 -12.13 -4.45
CA THR A 363 17.53 -12.08 -3.06
C THR A 363 18.31 -13.04 -2.19
N VAL A 364 18.58 -12.61 -0.96
CA VAL A 364 19.05 -13.45 0.13
C VAL A 364 18.07 -13.32 1.29
N ASP A 365 17.38 -14.41 1.59
CA ASP A 365 16.44 -14.55 2.70
C ASP A 365 17.11 -15.35 3.82
N THR A 366 17.14 -14.79 5.02
CA THR A 366 17.73 -15.45 6.19
C THR A 366 16.69 -15.63 7.28
N LEU A 367 16.72 -16.77 7.97
CA LEU A 367 15.88 -17.02 9.14
C LEU A 367 16.72 -17.66 10.25
N ARG A 368 16.83 -16.95 11.36
CA ARG A 368 17.59 -17.37 12.53
C ARG A 368 16.79 -18.27 13.46
N PRO A 369 17.46 -19.05 14.32
CA PRO A 369 16.76 -19.91 15.30
C PRO A 369 15.83 -19.16 16.25
N ASP A 370 16.13 -17.89 16.54
CA ASP A 370 15.30 -17.02 17.38
C ASP A 370 14.09 -16.41 16.64
N GLY A 371 13.88 -16.77 15.38
CA GLY A 371 12.76 -16.31 14.56
C GLY A 371 12.97 -14.94 13.92
N ARG A 372 14.15 -14.32 14.04
CA ARG A 372 14.48 -13.11 13.27
C ARG A 372 14.77 -13.45 11.82
N ARG A 373 14.22 -12.66 10.92
CA ARG A 373 14.38 -12.79 9.47
C ARG A 373 14.97 -11.50 8.90
N VAL A 374 16.00 -11.63 8.06
CA VAL A 374 16.51 -10.51 7.25
C VAL A 374 16.45 -10.94 5.79
N VAL A 375 15.74 -10.16 4.98
CA VAL A 375 15.66 -10.34 3.53
C VAL A 375 16.33 -9.16 2.87
N VAL A 376 17.36 -9.42 2.08
CA VAL A 376 18.02 -8.39 1.25
C VAL A 376 17.77 -8.72 -0.21
N SER A 377 17.22 -7.77 -0.96
CA SER A 377 16.95 -7.93 -2.39
C SER A 377 17.64 -6.82 -3.18
N ALA A 378 18.26 -7.16 -4.30
CA ALA A 378 18.90 -6.22 -5.20
C ALA A 378 18.37 -6.36 -6.62
N PHE A 379 18.24 -5.22 -7.30
CA PHE A 379 17.63 -5.10 -8.61
C PHE A 379 18.58 -4.39 -9.58
N ASN A 380 18.51 -4.76 -10.85
CA ASN A 380 19.28 -4.14 -11.95
C ASN A 380 18.64 -2.85 -12.48
N THR A 381 17.91 -2.13 -11.63
CA THR A 381 17.25 -0.85 -11.88
C THR A 381 17.19 -0.06 -10.57
N GLY A 382 17.15 1.27 -10.63
CA GLY A 382 16.91 2.12 -9.45
C GLY A 382 15.47 2.10 -8.95
N ASN A 383 14.51 1.68 -9.79
CA ASN A 383 13.08 1.58 -9.44
C ASN A 383 12.47 0.38 -10.19
N GLN A 384 11.86 -0.56 -9.45
CA GLN A 384 11.36 -1.82 -10.01
C GLN A 384 10.22 -1.65 -11.03
N ASN A 385 9.57 -0.48 -11.07
CA ASN A 385 8.55 -0.14 -12.05
C ASN A 385 9.15 0.38 -13.37
N LYS A 386 10.45 0.68 -13.40
CA LYS A 386 11.19 1.15 -14.59
C LYS A 386 11.95 0.01 -15.27
N PRO A 387 12.24 0.13 -16.59
CA PRO A 387 13.13 -0.80 -17.27
C PRO A 387 14.49 -0.94 -16.57
N ALA A 388 15.10 -2.11 -16.72
CA ALA A 388 16.47 -2.35 -16.30
C ALA A 388 17.43 -1.31 -16.92
N THR A 389 18.35 -0.81 -16.10
CA THR A 389 19.42 0.12 -16.50
C THR A 389 20.73 -0.62 -16.78
N ARG A 390 20.81 -1.89 -16.38
CA ARG A 390 21.99 -2.76 -16.43
C ARG A 390 21.58 -4.23 -16.44
N ASP A 391 22.49 -5.14 -16.77
CA ASP A 391 22.17 -6.58 -16.90
C ASP A 391 21.96 -7.28 -15.55
N LYS A 392 22.67 -6.83 -14.50
CA LYS A 392 22.67 -7.44 -13.17
C LYS A 392 22.74 -6.37 -12.08
N PRO A 393 22.24 -6.65 -10.86
CA PRO A 393 22.39 -5.74 -9.74
C PRO A 393 23.87 -5.39 -9.48
N VAL A 394 24.11 -4.21 -8.90
CA VAL A 394 25.48 -3.72 -8.64
C VAL A 394 26.20 -4.56 -7.58
N LEU A 395 25.44 -5.11 -6.62
CA LEU A 395 25.97 -5.99 -5.59
C LEU A 395 25.89 -7.45 -6.04
N THR A 396 26.98 -8.17 -5.80
CA THR A 396 27.06 -9.61 -6.02
C THR A 396 26.20 -10.38 -5.01
N MET A 397 25.78 -11.60 -5.36
CA MET A 397 25.06 -12.48 -4.41
C MET A 397 25.84 -12.71 -3.10
N GLU A 398 27.17 -12.79 -3.19
CA GLU A 398 28.06 -12.92 -2.03
C GLU A 398 27.99 -11.69 -1.12
N GLN A 399 28.00 -10.48 -1.69
CA GLN A 399 27.83 -9.24 -0.93
C GLN A 399 26.44 -9.13 -0.31
N LEU A 400 25.38 -9.53 -1.03
CA LEU A 400 24.02 -9.57 -0.47
C LEU A 400 23.94 -10.53 0.72
N GLN A 401 24.61 -11.69 0.63
CA GLN A 401 24.67 -12.65 1.72
C GLN A 401 25.47 -12.12 2.91
N GLN A 402 26.58 -11.42 2.68
CA GLN A 402 27.32 -10.74 3.74
C GLN A 402 26.45 -9.70 4.46
N ILE A 403 25.73 -8.86 3.70
CA ILE A 403 24.81 -7.87 4.25
C ILE A 403 23.71 -8.57 5.05
N ALA A 404 23.05 -9.59 4.50
CA ALA A 404 21.93 -10.28 5.17
C ALA A 404 22.34 -11.01 6.45
N LEU A 405 23.59 -11.48 6.54
CA LEU A 405 24.11 -12.19 7.71
C LEU A 405 24.76 -11.28 8.76
N ASP A 406 25.01 -10.01 8.44
CA ASP A 406 25.82 -9.13 9.27
C ASP A 406 25.24 -8.94 10.69
N PRO A 407 26.05 -9.05 11.77
CA PRO A 407 25.57 -8.92 13.14
C PRO A 407 24.95 -7.55 13.48
N LYS A 408 25.14 -6.50 12.67
CA LYS A 408 24.58 -5.17 12.94
C LYS A 408 23.05 -5.09 12.87
N TRP A 409 22.34 -6.01 12.22
CA TRP A 409 20.87 -5.99 12.23
C TRP A 409 20.27 -6.32 13.60
N PHE A 410 21.11 -6.53 14.62
CA PHE A 410 20.72 -7.19 15.87
C PHE A 410 21.15 -6.43 17.13
N GLY A 411 21.79 -5.26 16.98
CA GLY A 411 22.27 -4.42 18.09
C GLY A 411 23.74 -4.63 18.42
#